data_AF-A0AAN8FQK1-F1
#
_entry.id   AF-A0AAN8FQK1-F1
#
_cell.length_a   1.000
_cell.length_b   1.000
_cell.length_c   1.000
_cell.angle_alpha   90.00
_cell.angle_beta   90.00
_cell.angle_gamma   90.00
#
_symmetry.space_group_name_H-M   'P 1'
#
loop_
_entity.id
_entity.type
_entity.pdbx_description
1 polymer ?
#
loop_
_entity_poly.entity_id
_entity_poly.type
_entity_poly.pdbx_seq_one_letter_code
_entity_poly.pdbx_strand_id
1 'polypeptide(L)'
;MNVVRIRHIMEMRRASKAPPLLPPKLKNCDSSDRRSAIKDILDIHLSLRNIRSDAALSKSLMCLFYESEGGRNGPWKLISGTDTFPNCSAIDIPDVFSIEYMFERPQPIRVEL
;
A
#
# COMPACT_ATOMS: atom_id res chain seq x y z
N MET A 1 27.67 2.28 9.75
CA MET A 1 28.96 2.97 9.52
C MET A 1 29.61 3.25 10.87
N ASN A 2 30.80 2.71 11.16
CA ASN A 2 31.44 2.90 12.47
C ASN A 2 32.12 4.28 12.52
N VAL A 3 31.85 5.08 13.55
CA VAL A 3 32.32 6.47 13.72
C VAL A 3 33.86 6.55 13.71
N VAL A 4 34.54 5.50 14.19
CA VAL A 4 36.01 5.39 14.17
C VAL A 4 36.54 5.30 12.74
N ARG A 5 35.86 4.55 11.86
CA ARG A 5 36.24 4.42 10.44
C ARG A 5 36.04 5.74 9.68
N ILE A 6 34.98 6.50 9.99
CA ILE A 6 34.74 7.81 9.37
C ILE A 6 35.88 8.78 9.73
N ARG A 7 36.27 8.83 11.01
CA ARG A 7 37.34 9.71 11.49
C ARG A 7 38.66 9.45 10.77
N HIS A 8 39.05 8.18 10.66
CA HIS A 8 40.27 7.78 9.97
C HIS A 8 40.26 8.16 8.47
N ILE A 9 39.11 7.98 7.79
CA ILE A 9 38.95 8.41 6.39
C ILE A 9 39.12 9.92 6.24
N MET A 10 38.53 10.72 7.13
CA MET A 10 38.66 12.17 7.09
C MET A 10 40.10 12.63 7.30
N GLU A 11 40.84 11.97 8.19
CA GLU A 11 42.23 12.28 8.50
C GLU A 11 43.16 11.99 7.31
N MET A 12 43.03 10.80 6.69
CA MET A 12 43.80 10.44 5.49
C MET A 12 43.55 11.39 4.32
N ARG A 13 42.31 11.86 4.16
CA ARG A 13 41.95 12.83 3.11
C ARG A 13 42.55 14.21 3.36
N ARG A 14 42.60 14.68 4.61
CA ARG A 14 43.28 15.93 4.97
C ARG A 14 44.76 15.88 4.64
N ALA A 15 45.43 14.78 5.01
CA ALA A 15 46.85 14.57 4.68
C ALA A 15 47.10 14.57 3.16
N SER A 16 46.16 14.01 2.39
CA SER A 16 46.25 13.91 0.92
C SER A 16 45.77 15.15 0.18
N LYS A 17 45.43 16.25 0.87
CA LYS A 17 44.80 17.46 0.30
C LYS A 17 43.60 17.14 -0.63
N ALA A 18 42.87 16.07 -0.32
CA ALA A 18 41.76 15.64 -1.15
C ALA A 18 40.59 16.62 -1.03
N PRO A 19 39.83 16.87 -2.12
CA PRO A 19 38.66 17.74 -2.08
C PRO A 19 37.61 17.23 -1.07
N PRO A 20 36.78 18.13 -0.52
CA PRO A 20 35.77 17.79 0.47
C PRO A 20 34.84 16.70 -0.05
N LEU A 21 34.43 15.80 0.84
CA LEU A 21 33.43 14.79 0.48
C LEU A 21 32.14 15.51 0.16
N LEU A 22 31.57 15.19 -1.00
CA LEU A 22 30.23 15.64 -1.33
C LEU A 22 29.26 15.09 -0.28
N PRO A 23 28.20 15.85 0.07
CA PRO A 23 27.14 15.30 0.89
C PRO A 23 26.67 13.97 0.28
N PRO A 24 26.27 12.98 1.10
CA PRO A 24 25.73 11.73 0.60
C PRO A 24 24.68 12.08 -0.45
N LYS A 25 24.88 11.60 -1.69
CA LYS A 25 23.80 11.62 -2.67
C LYS A 25 22.70 10.80 -2.02
N LEU A 26 21.66 11.47 -1.53
CA LEU A 26 20.39 10.82 -1.27
C LEU A 26 20.02 10.21 -2.61
N LYS A 27 20.31 8.92 -2.77
CA LYS A 27 19.71 8.13 -3.82
C LYS A 27 18.25 8.20 -3.46
N ASN A 28 17.49 9.07 -4.13
CA ASN A 28 16.05 9.10 -4.02
C ASN A 28 15.58 7.72 -4.44
N CYS A 29 15.44 6.80 -3.47
CA CYS A 29 14.41 5.80 -3.52
C CYS A 29 13.11 6.60 -3.64
N ASP A 30 12.51 6.52 -4.82
CA ASP A 30 11.13 6.87 -5.09
C ASP A 30 10.72 8.29 -4.70
N SER A 31 11.36 9.30 -5.29
CA SER A 31 10.80 10.65 -5.32
C SER A 31 9.77 10.84 -6.45
N SER A 32 8.94 9.83 -6.73
CA SER A 32 7.68 10.02 -7.44
C SER A 32 6.58 10.53 -6.50
N ASP A 33 6.81 10.59 -5.18
CA ASP A 33 5.76 10.73 -4.17
C ASP A 33 5.37 12.15 -3.73
N ARG A 34 5.93 13.22 -4.28
CA ARG A 34 5.60 14.59 -3.80
C ARG A 34 5.34 15.65 -4.86
N ARG A 35 5.28 15.30 -6.14
CA ARG A 35 4.77 16.22 -7.16
C ARG A 35 3.32 15.89 -7.44
N SER A 36 2.43 16.42 -6.62
CA SER A 36 1.06 16.86 -6.99
C SER A 36 0.37 16.04 -8.09
N ALA A 37 0.42 14.71 -8.01
CA ALA A 37 -0.46 13.90 -8.85
C ALA A 37 -1.86 14.19 -8.33
N ILE A 38 -2.77 14.52 -9.25
CA ILE A 38 -4.18 14.75 -8.90
C ILE A 38 -4.66 13.45 -8.27
N LYS A 39 -5.01 13.53 -6.99
CA LYS A 39 -5.61 12.44 -6.24
C LYS A 39 -7.11 12.62 -6.34
N ASP A 40 -7.77 11.68 -6.98
CA ASP A 40 -9.22 11.59 -6.97
C ASP A 40 -9.67 10.70 -5.82
N ILE A 41 -10.94 10.84 -5.43
CA ILE A 41 -11.56 9.96 -4.44
C ILE A 41 -12.50 9.03 -5.20
N LEU A 42 -12.33 7.72 -5.00
CA LEU A 42 -13.23 6.71 -5.53
C LEU A 42 -14.12 6.20 -4.40
N ASP A 43 -15.43 6.26 -4.61
CA ASP A 43 -16.43 5.63 -3.75
C ASP A 43 -16.74 4.24 -4.28
N ILE A 44 -16.58 3.22 -3.44
CA ILE A 44 -16.67 1.83 -3.83
C ILE A 44 -18.01 1.24 -3.37
N HIS A 45 -18.80 0.81 -4.33
CA HIS A 45 -20.04 0.04 -4.10
C HIS A 45 -19.82 -1.43 -4.49
N LEU A 46 -20.35 -2.36 -3.70
CA LEU A 46 -20.19 -3.79 -3.94
C LEU A 46 -21.54 -4.45 -4.25
N SER A 47 -21.62 -5.12 -5.40
CA SER A 47 -22.75 -5.96 -5.80
C SER A 47 -22.27 -7.39 -5.95
N LEU A 48 -22.60 -8.25 -4.98
CA LEU A 48 -22.28 -9.68 -5.03
C LEU A 48 -23.47 -10.46 -5.58
N ARG A 49 -23.19 -11.42 -6.47
CA ARG A 49 -24.19 -12.29 -7.11
C ARG A 49 -23.69 -13.73 -7.14
N ASN A 50 -24.62 -14.67 -7.11
CA ASN A 50 -24.34 -16.11 -7.11
C ASN A 50 -23.38 -16.54 -6.00
N ILE A 51 -23.51 -15.93 -4.82
CA ILE A 51 -22.71 -16.30 -3.66
C ILE A 51 -23.02 -17.75 -3.30
N ARG A 52 -21.97 -18.57 -3.21
CA ARG A 52 -22.04 -19.97 -2.79
C ARG A 52 -21.19 -20.13 -1.56
N SER A 53 -21.84 -20.28 -0.43
CA SER A 53 -21.21 -20.60 0.83
C SER A 53 -21.70 -21.96 1.31
N ASP A 54 -20.83 -22.75 1.90
CA ASP A 54 -21.23 -24.01 2.53
C ASP A 54 -22.13 -23.68 3.72
N ALA A 55 -23.43 -23.95 3.55
CA ALA A 55 -24.48 -23.59 4.50
C ALA A 55 -24.27 -24.20 5.90
N ALA A 56 -23.43 -25.23 6.01
CA ALA A 56 -23.09 -25.85 7.29
C ALA A 56 -22.14 -24.99 8.16
N LEU A 57 -21.36 -24.07 7.56
CA LEU A 57 -20.23 -23.42 8.24
C LEU A 57 -20.39 -21.91 8.45
N SER A 58 -21.19 -21.21 7.64
CA SER A 58 -21.23 -19.74 7.68
C SER A 58 -22.66 -19.20 7.71
N LYS A 59 -23.12 -18.80 8.91
CA LYS A 59 -24.41 -18.13 9.11
C LYS A 59 -24.38 -16.66 8.66
N SER A 60 -23.22 -16.03 8.77
CA SER A 60 -22.96 -14.64 8.41
C SER A 60 -21.68 -14.56 7.58
N LEU A 61 -21.66 -13.68 6.61
CA LEU A 61 -20.55 -13.39 5.71
C LEU A 61 -20.11 -11.93 5.89
N MET A 62 -18.89 -11.60 5.48
CA MET A 62 -18.41 -10.22 5.41
C MET A 62 -17.35 -10.11 4.33
N CYS A 63 -17.20 -8.93 3.73
CA CYS A 63 -16.11 -8.70 2.79
C CYS A 63 -14.96 -7.95 3.45
N LEU A 64 -13.74 -8.39 3.17
CA LEU A 64 -12.50 -7.74 3.61
C LEU A 64 -11.75 -7.20 2.39
N PHE A 65 -11.28 -5.96 2.50
CA PHE A 65 -10.57 -5.26 1.44
C PHE A 65 -9.13 -5.02 1.86
N TYR A 66 -8.20 -5.38 0.99
CA TYR A 66 -6.78 -5.20 1.21
C TYR A 66 -6.17 -4.38 0.08
N GLU A 67 -5.28 -3.46 0.44
CA GLU A 67 -4.40 -2.77 -0.50
C GLU A 67 -3.02 -3.42 -0.48
N SER A 68 -2.33 -3.45 -1.62
CA SER A 68 -0.94 -3.88 -1.63
C SER A 68 0.05 -2.74 -1.43
N GLU A 69 0.97 -2.92 -0.49
CA GLU A 69 2.11 -2.03 -0.28
C GLU A 69 3.31 -2.34 -1.20
N GLY A 70 3.29 -3.48 -1.91
CA GLY A 70 4.41 -3.99 -2.72
C GLY A 70 4.08 -4.31 -4.19
N GLY A 71 2.92 -3.90 -4.68
CA GLY A 71 2.46 -4.14 -6.06
C GLY A 71 1.55 -5.36 -6.17
N ARG A 72 1.53 -6.08 -7.30
CA ARG A 72 0.50 -7.10 -7.53
C ARG A 72 0.55 -8.33 -6.61
N ASN A 73 1.66 -8.52 -5.90
CA ASN A 73 1.93 -9.76 -5.14
C ASN A 73 1.92 -9.57 -3.62
N GLY A 74 1.54 -8.38 -3.12
CA GLY A 74 1.62 -8.08 -1.69
C GLY A 74 2.96 -7.43 -1.28
N PRO A 75 3.18 -7.17 0.02
CA PRO A 75 2.33 -7.54 1.16
C PRO A 75 0.96 -6.85 1.12
N TRP A 76 -0.04 -7.53 1.67
CA TRP A 76 -1.45 -7.10 1.67
C TRP A 76 -1.80 -6.52 3.04
N LYS A 77 -2.27 -5.27 3.05
CA LYS A 77 -2.71 -4.58 4.26
C LYS A 77 -4.22 -4.42 4.23
N LEU A 78 -4.89 -4.84 5.30
CA LEU A 78 -6.33 -4.66 5.46
C LEU A 78 -6.63 -3.16 5.57
N ILE A 79 -7.53 -2.67 4.72
CA ILE A 79 -7.92 -1.25 4.66
C ILE A 79 -9.37 -1.02 5.09
N SER A 80 -10.28 -1.96 4.81
CA SER A 80 -11.69 -1.84 5.15
C SER A 80 -12.37 -3.21 5.18
N GLY A 81 -13.58 -3.26 5.72
CA GLY A 81 -14.47 -4.41 5.64
C GLY A 81 -15.94 -3.98 5.71
N THR A 82 -16.82 -4.78 5.11
CA THR A 82 -18.27 -4.55 5.25
C THR A 82 -18.73 -4.94 6.64
N ASP A 83 -19.89 -4.43 7.04
CA ASP A 83 -20.68 -5.08 8.08
C ASP A 83 -20.99 -6.53 7.69
N THR A 84 -21.23 -7.37 8.69
CA THR A 84 -21.65 -8.75 8.47
C THR A 84 -23.05 -8.80 7.88
N PHE A 85 -23.27 -9.67 6.92
CA PHE A 85 -24.56 -9.90 6.27
C PHE A 85 -24.92 -11.39 6.27
N PRO A 86 -26.21 -11.74 6.19
CA PRO A 86 -26.63 -13.14 6.21
C PRO A 86 -26.13 -13.88 4.97
N ASN A 87 -25.99 -15.20 5.10
CA ASN A 87 -25.76 -16.06 3.94
C ASN A 87 -26.94 -15.93 2.96
N CYS A 88 -26.66 -15.37 1.79
CA CYS A 88 -27.63 -15.05 0.74
C CYS A 88 -26.99 -15.29 -0.62
N SER A 89 -27.78 -15.42 -1.67
CA SER A 89 -27.27 -15.63 -3.04
C SER A 89 -26.85 -14.32 -3.74
N ALA A 90 -27.35 -13.18 -3.27
CA ALA A 90 -27.08 -11.86 -3.82
C ALA A 90 -27.25 -10.78 -2.74
N ILE A 91 -26.38 -9.78 -2.77
CA ILE A 91 -26.48 -8.59 -1.92
C ILE A 91 -25.86 -7.39 -2.62
N ASP A 92 -26.45 -6.21 -2.38
CA ASP A 92 -25.90 -4.92 -2.78
C ASP A 92 -25.54 -4.13 -1.52
N ILE A 93 -24.28 -3.70 -1.46
CA ILE A 93 -23.72 -2.95 -0.34
C ILE A 93 -23.21 -1.62 -0.92
N PRO A 94 -24.00 -0.54 -0.81
CA PRO A 94 -23.55 0.78 -1.24
C PRO A 94 -22.48 1.31 -0.26
N ASP A 95 -21.66 2.25 -0.73
CA ASP A 95 -20.77 3.07 0.11
C ASP A 95 -19.86 2.24 1.04
N VAL A 96 -19.28 1.16 0.52
CA VAL A 96 -18.46 0.23 1.32
C VAL A 96 -17.26 0.96 1.91
N PHE A 97 -16.55 1.73 1.09
CA PHE A 97 -15.47 2.62 1.51
C PHE A 97 -15.12 3.58 0.37
N SER A 98 -14.39 4.64 0.74
CA SER A 98 -13.77 5.56 -0.21
C SER A 98 -12.24 5.41 -0.14
N ILE A 99 -11.56 5.52 -1.28
CA ILE A 99 -10.09 5.42 -1.35
C ILE A 99 -9.50 6.51 -2.24
N GLU A 100 -8.32 7.00 -1.86
CA GLU A 100 -7.52 7.89 -2.71
C GLU A 100 -6.98 7.13 -3.92
N TYR A 101 -7.25 7.64 -5.11
CA TYR A 101 -6.81 7.07 -6.37
C TYR A 101 -5.88 8.01 -7.13
N MET A 102 -4.84 7.43 -7.74
CA MET A 102 -3.93 8.13 -8.65
C MET A 102 -3.85 7.38 -9.97
N PHE A 103 -4.33 8.00 -11.05
CA PHE A 103 -4.38 7.38 -12.38
C PHE A 103 -3.04 6.83 -12.89
N GLU A 104 -1.94 7.52 -12.56
CA GLU A 104 -0.60 7.17 -13.05
C GLU A 104 -0.03 5.89 -12.41
N ARG A 105 -0.68 5.32 -11.39
CA ARG A 105 -0.17 4.17 -10.65
C ARG A 105 -1.19 3.05 -10.55
N PRO A 106 -0.82 1.81 -10.89
CA PRO A 106 -1.64 0.65 -10.52
C PRO A 106 -1.75 0.57 -9.00
N GLN A 107 -2.97 0.52 -8.48
CA GLN A 107 -3.28 0.30 -7.05
C GLN A 107 -4.04 -1.02 -6.90
N PRO A 108 -3.34 -2.15 -6.67
CA PRO A 108 -3.98 -3.45 -6.55
C PRO A 108 -4.81 -3.55 -5.28
N ILE A 109 -6.08 -3.91 -5.44
CA ILE A 109 -7.01 -4.18 -4.35
C ILE A 109 -7.37 -5.67 -4.38
N ARG A 110 -7.32 -6.33 -3.22
CA ARG A 110 -7.79 -7.70 -3.02
C ARG A 110 -9.06 -7.67 -2.18
N VAL A 111 -10.04 -8.47 -2.60
CA VAL A 111 -11.31 -8.65 -1.88
C VAL A 111 -11.42 -10.11 -1.45
N GLU A 112 -11.77 -10.34 -0.19
CA GLU A 112 -12.07 -11.66 0.37
C GLU A 112 -13.50 -11.65 0.93
N LEU A 113 -14.21 -12.77 0.78
CA LEU A 113 -15.57 -13.00 1.26
C LEU A 113 -15.58 -14.13 2.29
#